data_AF-A0A2A4M0I7-F1
#
_entry.id   AF-A0A2A4M0I7-F1
#
_cell.length_a   1.000
_cell.length_b   1.000
_cell.length_c   1.000
_cell.angle_alpha   90.00
_cell.angle_beta   90.00
_cell.angle_gamma   90.00
#
_symmetry.space_group_name_H-M   'P 1'
#
loop_
_entity.id
_entity.type
_entity.pdbx_description
1 polymer ?
#
loop_
_entity_poly.entity_id
_entity_poly.type
_entity_poly.pdbx_seq_one_letter_code
_entity_poly.pdbx_strand_id
1 'polypeptide(L)'
;MRSRASCNCTSASAVLPAASRRLPSSRAFCSGGVHPARAATRQTAANSRPILSVGFCVVRMGAGGSIAARASQGRHILWTRFNVFPEKPNHWLPSFARAFCLLLAVAQLGQAEEAVPPPKPRIVLVEDKSALREFDVDNAKVAEMVAEGMRRLTGRPSAAAAWLSLVTPADTVGIKVNSVPGPIGGTRKAVVDAVVRGLLEARLPPDRIIIWDQSLASLRAAGYDGLAKRHGVRLAGSRDAGWDESVVYESPIVGTLVAGDLGFKRGEENASRKSHLSRLLTGELTRIISICPLINHNQAGVSGHVVGLVDGSMDNSRRFRLDSSILSVAVPEILALEDAEQRRYLGDRLVLNITDALFCQYLGQSKCLLHYTAGLGQLRFSTDPVALDVFSIEELKRQRKRLEVDYSPPDSALYKNAALIQLGVSDPARREVVEIFR
;
A
#
# COMPACT_ATOMS: atom_id res chain seq x y z
N MET A 1 -32.13 63.83 -20.98
CA MET A 1 -33.46 63.23 -20.64
C MET A 1 -33.23 61.75 -20.37
N ARG A 2 -33.66 61.10 -19.28
CA ARG A 2 -34.30 61.55 -18.01
C ARG A 2 -33.62 60.82 -16.81
N SER A 3 -34.03 61.12 -15.59
CA SER A 3 -33.44 60.75 -14.27
C SER A 3 -33.36 59.23 -13.97
N ARG A 4 -32.54 58.68 -13.06
CA ARG A 4 -32.02 59.07 -11.70
C ARG A 4 -33.00 58.85 -10.53
N ALA A 5 -32.43 58.57 -9.33
CA ALA A 5 -33.03 58.29 -8.00
C ALA A 5 -33.56 56.86 -7.78
N SER A 6 -33.25 56.07 -6.73
CA SER A 6 -32.50 56.18 -5.44
C SER A 6 -33.13 56.93 -4.24
N CYS A 7 -33.53 56.16 -3.22
CA CYS A 7 -33.68 56.44 -1.77
C CYS A 7 -33.93 55.08 -1.07
N ASN A 8 -33.35 54.62 0.05
CA ASN A 8 -32.54 55.16 1.15
C ASN A 8 -33.28 55.97 2.25
N CYS A 9 -32.78 55.83 3.49
CA CYS A 9 -33.23 56.40 4.80
C CYS A 9 -34.27 55.54 5.60
N THR A 10 -34.23 55.37 6.94
CA THR A 10 -33.32 55.89 8.00
C THR A 10 -33.42 55.16 9.38
N SER A 11 -32.27 54.98 10.05
CA SER A 11 -31.95 55.08 11.51
C SER A 11 -32.87 54.63 12.69
N ALA A 12 -32.43 53.56 13.38
CA ALA A 12 -31.82 53.54 14.75
C ALA A 12 -32.59 53.72 16.10
N SER A 13 -32.09 52.95 17.11
CA SER A 13 -32.15 53.11 18.59
C SER A 13 -33.45 52.75 19.35
N ALA A 14 -33.43 52.14 20.56
CA ALA A 14 -32.35 51.58 21.40
C ALA A 14 -32.91 50.71 22.58
N VAL A 15 -32.02 50.28 23.50
CA VAL A 15 -32.23 49.91 24.94
C VAL A 15 -32.20 48.40 25.33
N LEU A 16 -31.30 48.09 26.28
CA LEU A 16 -31.15 46.83 27.06
C LEU A 16 -31.88 46.95 28.43
N PRO A 17 -32.12 45.82 29.14
CA PRO A 17 -31.28 45.58 30.32
C PRO A 17 -30.93 44.10 30.56
N ALA A 18 -29.95 43.87 31.45
CA ALA A 18 -29.43 42.56 31.82
C ALA A 18 -29.96 42.04 33.18
N ALA A 19 -30.01 40.72 33.36
CA ALA A 19 -30.07 40.09 34.68
C ALA A 19 -29.45 38.67 34.64
N SER A 20 -28.88 38.24 35.76
CA SER A 20 -28.11 36.99 35.90
C SER A 20 -28.84 35.94 36.74
N ARG A 21 -28.51 34.65 36.54
CA ARG A 21 -28.71 33.59 37.54
C ARG A 21 -27.51 32.63 37.57
N ARG A 22 -27.18 32.13 38.77
CA ARG A 22 -26.02 31.28 39.06
C ARG A 22 -26.45 29.86 39.44
N LEU A 23 -25.65 28.86 39.04
CA LEU A 23 -25.25 27.66 39.84
C LEU A 23 -26.36 26.64 40.23
N PRO A 24 -26.05 25.32 40.41
CA PRO A 24 -25.03 24.82 41.33
C PRO A 24 -24.09 23.70 40.83
N SER A 25 -23.16 23.33 41.72
CA SER A 25 -22.05 22.39 41.54
C SER A 25 -22.03 21.29 42.62
N SER A 26 -21.76 20.04 42.22
CA SER A 26 -21.18 18.96 43.04
C SER A 26 -20.72 17.83 42.10
N ARG A 27 -19.45 17.39 42.08
CA ARG A 27 -18.76 16.44 42.99
C ARG A 27 -19.45 15.06 43.06
N ALA A 28 -18.77 13.90 43.00
CA ALA A 28 -17.34 13.56 42.78
C ALA A 28 -17.18 12.02 42.52
N PHE A 29 -15.93 11.51 42.51
CA PHE A 29 -15.47 10.11 42.37
C PHE A 29 -15.57 9.47 40.97
N CYS A 30 -14.67 8.58 40.49
CA CYS A 30 -13.23 8.31 40.70
C CYS A 30 -12.84 7.15 39.72
N SER A 31 -11.58 6.85 39.35
CA SER A 31 -10.29 7.57 39.31
C SER A 31 -9.25 6.70 38.59
N GLY A 32 -8.44 7.24 37.67
CA GLY A 32 -7.41 6.48 36.94
C GLY A 32 -6.13 7.31 36.75
N GLY A 33 -5.11 7.05 37.58
CA GLY A 33 -3.96 7.93 37.75
C GLY A 33 -2.89 7.82 36.66
N VAL A 34 -2.23 8.95 36.39
CA VAL A 34 -0.97 9.02 35.65
C VAL A 34 0.14 8.43 36.52
N HIS A 35 0.85 7.42 36.04
CA HIS A 35 2.06 6.94 36.70
C HIS A 35 3.28 7.80 36.32
N PRO A 36 4.01 8.38 37.29
CA PRO A 36 5.27 9.05 37.02
C PRO A 36 6.40 8.03 36.78
N ALA A 37 7.39 8.42 35.97
CA ALA A 37 8.57 7.61 35.71
C ALA A 37 9.34 7.30 36.99
N ARG A 38 9.66 6.01 37.23
CA ARG A 38 10.55 5.60 38.32
C ARG A 38 12.00 5.58 37.83
N ALA A 39 12.89 6.23 38.59
CA ALA A 39 14.31 6.20 38.34
C ALA A 39 14.88 4.77 38.43
N ALA A 40 15.78 4.43 37.51
CA ALA A 40 16.50 3.16 37.53
C ALA A 40 17.66 3.23 38.53
N THR A 41 17.48 2.65 39.72
CA THR A 41 18.56 2.51 40.71
C THR A 41 19.57 1.47 40.23
N ARG A 42 20.85 1.83 40.18
CA ARG A 42 21.94 0.86 39.99
C ARG A 42 21.95 -0.15 41.14
N GLN A 43 21.92 -1.44 40.83
CA GLN A 43 22.47 -2.47 41.71
C GLN A 43 23.38 -3.41 40.92
N THR A 44 24.60 -3.53 41.42
CA THR A 44 25.63 -4.46 40.97
C THR A 44 25.41 -5.83 41.58
N ALA A 45 25.43 -6.89 40.76
CA ALA A 45 25.71 -8.24 41.23
C ALA A 45 26.46 -9.01 40.13
N ALA A 46 27.69 -9.40 40.42
CA ALA A 46 28.42 -10.37 39.60
C ALA A 46 28.09 -11.79 40.10
N ASN A 47 27.89 -12.74 39.18
CA ASN A 47 28.46 -14.08 39.25
C ASN A 47 28.20 -14.86 37.95
N SER A 48 28.88 -15.99 37.78
CA SER A 48 29.38 -16.42 36.47
C SER A 48 29.14 -17.89 36.10
N ARG A 49 29.15 -18.16 34.78
CA ARG A 49 29.26 -19.46 34.07
C ARG A 49 28.00 -20.36 34.02
N PRO A 50 27.92 -21.31 33.06
CA PRO A 50 28.76 -21.51 31.86
C PRO A 50 27.98 -21.36 30.52
N ILE A 51 28.71 -21.22 29.41
CA ILE A 51 28.15 -21.22 28.04
C ILE A 51 28.15 -22.64 27.48
N LEU A 52 27.02 -23.09 26.96
CA LEU A 52 26.87 -24.36 26.23
C LEU A 52 26.80 -24.05 24.72
N SER A 53 27.91 -24.25 24.00
CA SER A 53 27.96 -24.00 22.55
C SER A 53 27.38 -25.19 21.77
N VAL A 54 26.11 -25.08 21.36
CA VAL A 54 25.52 -26.01 20.39
C VAL A 54 25.82 -25.52 18.97
N GLY A 55 26.79 -26.14 18.31
CA GLY A 55 27.15 -25.82 16.94
C GLY A 55 26.11 -26.36 15.94
N PHE A 56 25.39 -25.47 15.27
CA PHE A 56 24.52 -25.86 14.15
C PHE A 56 25.31 -25.93 12.85
N CYS A 57 25.35 -27.11 12.23
CA CYS A 57 25.90 -27.30 10.90
C CYS A 57 24.87 -26.85 9.84
N VAL A 58 25.14 -25.74 9.15
CA VAL A 58 24.28 -25.25 8.07
C VAL A 58 24.60 -26.00 6.77
N VAL A 59 23.82 -27.03 6.45
CA VAL A 59 23.87 -27.70 5.16
C VAL A 59 23.15 -26.83 4.12
N ARG A 60 23.92 -26.17 3.26
CA ARG A 60 23.41 -25.29 2.20
C ARG A 60 22.99 -26.10 0.98
N MET A 61 21.75 -26.62 0.97
CA MET A 61 21.18 -27.20 -0.25
C MET A 61 20.79 -26.09 -1.23
N GLY A 62 21.58 -25.93 -2.29
CA GLY A 62 21.29 -25.01 -3.39
C GLY A 62 20.32 -25.65 -4.39
N ALA A 63 19.09 -25.14 -4.44
CA ALA A 63 18.12 -25.42 -5.49
C ALA A 63 17.56 -24.09 -6.02
N GLY A 64 18.35 -23.38 -6.82
CA GLY A 64 17.92 -22.17 -7.51
C GLY A 64 17.19 -22.52 -8.80
N GLY A 65 15.86 -22.49 -8.78
CA GLY A 65 15.02 -22.58 -9.98
C GLY A 65 14.45 -21.22 -10.35
N SER A 66 15.00 -20.57 -11.37
CA SER A 66 14.46 -19.31 -11.89
C SER A 66 13.36 -19.60 -12.93
N ILE A 67 12.14 -19.09 -12.71
CA ILE A 67 11.04 -19.20 -13.67
C ILE A 67 11.05 -17.98 -14.58
N ALA A 68 11.99 -17.98 -15.53
CA ALA A 68 12.12 -16.93 -16.55
C ALA A 68 12.49 -17.51 -17.93
N ALA A 69 11.76 -18.52 -18.39
CA ALA A 69 11.86 -19.03 -19.76
C ALA A 69 10.48 -19.40 -20.33
N ARG A 70 10.09 -18.77 -21.44
CA ARG A 70 8.99 -19.26 -22.28
C ARG A 70 9.49 -20.42 -23.14
N ALA A 71 9.14 -21.65 -22.75
CA ALA A 71 9.16 -22.84 -23.61
C ALA A 71 7.76 -23.47 -23.49
N SER A 72 6.89 -23.25 -24.48
CA SER A 72 6.68 -24.10 -25.65
C SER A 72 6.13 -25.49 -25.32
N GLN A 73 5.14 -25.92 -26.10
CA GLN A 73 4.31 -27.10 -25.83
C GLN A 73 5.11 -28.40 -25.82
N GLY A 74 4.83 -29.28 -24.86
CA GLY A 74 5.36 -30.65 -24.83
C GLY A 74 4.60 -31.55 -23.85
N ARG A 75 3.72 -32.41 -24.36
CA ARG A 75 3.11 -33.50 -23.57
C ARG A 75 4.16 -34.56 -23.27
N HIS A 76 4.39 -34.93 -22.00
CA HIS A 76 4.94 -36.24 -21.67
C HIS A 76 4.28 -36.87 -20.44
N ILE A 77 4.34 -38.21 -20.39
CA ILE A 77 3.41 -39.10 -19.69
C ILE A 77 4.06 -39.62 -18.40
N LEU A 78 3.23 -39.80 -17.36
CA LEU A 78 3.62 -40.40 -16.08
C LEU A 78 4.11 -41.85 -16.25
N TRP A 79 5.27 -42.18 -15.68
CA TRP A 79 5.61 -43.56 -15.30
C TRP A 79 6.29 -43.60 -13.94
N THR A 80 5.59 -44.19 -12.97
CA THR A 80 6.09 -44.45 -11.62
C THR A 80 6.68 -45.85 -11.57
N ARG A 81 7.87 -46.03 -10.97
CA ARG A 81 8.31 -47.35 -10.49
C ARG A 81 8.95 -47.25 -9.11
N PHE A 82 8.36 -47.97 -8.16
CA PHE A 82 8.97 -48.35 -6.91
C PHE A 82 10.20 -49.23 -7.17
N ASN A 83 11.21 -49.13 -6.31
CA ASN A 83 12.22 -50.18 -6.14
C ASN A 83 12.33 -50.52 -4.65
N VAL A 84 12.22 -51.82 -4.37
CA VAL A 84 12.34 -52.42 -3.03
C VAL A 84 13.77 -52.97 -2.91
N PHE A 85 14.44 -52.70 -1.79
CA PHE A 85 15.71 -53.35 -1.43
C PHE A 85 15.47 -54.78 -0.94
N PRO A 86 16.44 -55.68 -1.18
CA PRO A 86 17.01 -56.38 -0.01
C PRO A 86 18.54 -56.59 -0.04
N GLU A 87 19.11 -56.42 1.16
CA GLU A 87 20.15 -57.24 1.81
C GLU A 87 21.59 -57.45 1.23
N LYS A 88 22.47 -57.75 2.20
CA LYS A 88 23.94 -57.96 2.16
C LYS A 88 24.24 -59.49 2.00
N PRO A 89 25.49 -60.01 1.79
CA PRO A 89 26.73 -59.55 2.47
C PRO A 89 28.15 -59.86 1.88
N ASN A 90 29.17 -59.47 2.67
CA ASN A 90 30.51 -60.09 2.88
C ASN A 90 31.78 -59.80 2.01
N HIS A 91 32.78 -59.22 2.71
CA HIS A 91 34.23 -59.52 2.82
C HIS A 91 35.25 -59.50 1.63
N TRP A 92 36.12 -58.47 1.67
CA TRP A 92 37.61 -58.48 1.69
C TRP A 92 38.49 -58.95 0.49
N LEU A 93 39.16 -57.95 -0.13
CA LEU A 93 40.54 -57.92 -0.72
C LEU A 93 40.88 -58.73 -2.01
N PRO A 94 41.96 -58.38 -2.77
CA PRO A 94 42.59 -57.07 -2.99
C PRO A 94 42.97 -56.74 -4.47
N SER A 95 43.26 -55.46 -4.72
CA SER A 95 44.28 -54.92 -5.64
C SER A 95 44.57 -55.57 -7.00
N PHE A 96 43.91 -55.09 -8.06
CA PHE A 96 44.58 -54.81 -9.34
C PHE A 96 44.09 -53.48 -9.92
N ALA A 97 44.85 -52.42 -9.68
CA ALA A 97 44.62 -51.11 -10.27
C ALA A 97 45.80 -50.75 -11.18
N ARG A 98 45.53 -50.51 -12.47
CA ARG A 98 45.95 -49.31 -13.21
C ARG A 98 45.51 -49.33 -14.67
N ALA A 99 45.41 -48.13 -15.24
CA ALA A 99 45.19 -47.82 -16.65
C ALA A 99 43.79 -48.15 -17.23
N PHE A 100 42.80 -47.33 -16.87
CA PHE A 100 41.86 -46.83 -17.89
C PHE A 100 41.78 -45.30 -17.82
N CYS A 101 41.68 -44.66 -18.99
CA CYS A 101 42.04 -43.25 -19.16
C CYS A 101 41.08 -42.28 -18.48
N LEU A 102 41.65 -41.29 -17.77
CA LEU A 102 40.93 -40.19 -17.17
C LEU A 102 40.59 -39.13 -18.23
N LEU A 103 39.53 -39.37 -19.01
CA LEU A 103 38.91 -38.34 -19.84
C LEU A 103 38.13 -37.38 -18.94
N LEU A 104 38.85 -36.40 -18.36
CA LEU A 104 38.28 -35.25 -17.68
C LEU A 104 37.51 -34.40 -18.70
N ALA A 105 36.22 -34.71 -18.86
CA ALA A 105 35.28 -33.75 -19.42
C ALA A 105 35.23 -32.54 -18.47
N VAL A 106 35.99 -31.50 -18.80
CA VAL A 106 35.85 -30.18 -18.16
C VAL A 106 34.51 -29.62 -18.60
N ALA A 107 33.47 -30.01 -17.88
CA ALA A 107 32.21 -29.29 -17.90
C ALA A 107 32.53 -27.87 -17.45
N GLN A 108 32.49 -26.92 -18.39
CA GLN A 108 32.51 -25.51 -18.03
C GLN A 108 31.32 -25.29 -17.11
N LEU A 109 31.60 -25.09 -15.82
CA LEU A 109 30.66 -24.48 -14.89
C LEU A 109 30.27 -23.15 -15.53
N GLY A 110 29.07 -23.13 -16.13
CA GLY A 110 28.53 -21.91 -16.72
C GLY A 110 28.63 -20.82 -15.67
N GLN A 111 29.27 -19.71 -16.01
CA GLN A 111 29.29 -18.57 -15.11
C GLN A 111 27.83 -18.23 -14.83
N ALA A 112 27.47 -18.13 -13.55
CA ALA A 112 26.16 -17.65 -13.16
C ALA A 112 26.06 -16.23 -13.73
N GLU A 113 25.27 -16.07 -14.80
CA GLU A 113 25.09 -14.80 -15.48
C GLU A 113 24.58 -13.81 -14.43
N GLU A 114 25.40 -12.81 -14.12
CA GLU A 114 25.18 -11.92 -12.99
C GLU A 114 23.88 -11.17 -13.26
N ALA A 115 22.83 -11.54 -12.51
CA ALA A 115 21.46 -11.19 -12.86
C ALA A 115 21.34 -9.67 -13.03
N VAL A 116 21.05 -9.24 -14.26
CA VAL A 116 21.00 -7.82 -14.63
C VAL A 116 20.17 -7.09 -13.57
N PRO A 117 20.75 -6.12 -12.83
CA PRO A 117 20.06 -5.49 -11.72
C PRO A 117 18.76 -4.87 -12.26
N PRO A 118 17.62 -5.08 -11.57
CA PRO A 118 16.33 -4.65 -12.09
C PRO A 118 16.36 -3.15 -12.40
N PRO A 119 15.72 -2.72 -13.51
CA PRO A 119 15.78 -1.34 -13.97
C PRO A 119 15.36 -0.39 -12.85
N LYS A 120 16.09 0.72 -12.69
CA LYS A 120 15.82 1.70 -11.64
C LYS A 120 14.37 2.16 -11.75
N PRO A 121 13.55 2.07 -10.68
CA PRO A 121 12.19 2.55 -10.74
C PRO A 121 12.17 4.06 -10.93
N ARG A 122 11.21 4.50 -11.72
CA ARG A 122 11.08 5.89 -12.14
C ARG A 122 9.90 6.54 -11.44
N ILE A 123 10.14 7.66 -10.80
CA ILE A 123 9.13 8.51 -10.18
C ILE A 123 9.03 9.78 -11.02
N VAL A 124 7.83 10.09 -11.51
CA VAL A 124 7.55 11.39 -12.13
C VAL A 124 6.83 12.25 -11.11
N LEU A 125 7.40 13.40 -10.78
CA LEU A 125 6.78 14.43 -9.95
C LEU A 125 6.33 15.57 -10.87
N VAL A 126 5.02 15.86 -10.86
CA VAL A 126 4.45 17.05 -11.52
C VAL A 126 4.01 18.03 -10.45
N GLU A 127 4.56 19.23 -10.48
CA GLU A 127 4.17 20.34 -9.61
C GLU A 127 3.51 21.46 -10.43
N ASP A 128 2.32 21.87 -9.99
CA ASP A 128 1.67 23.09 -10.43
C ASP A 128 1.03 23.74 -9.20
N LYS A 129 1.67 24.77 -8.65
CA LYS A 129 1.17 25.43 -7.43
C LYS A 129 -0.15 26.18 -7.66
N SER A 130 -0.47 26.54 -8.90
CA SER A 130 -1.75 27.17 -9.25
C SER A 130 -2.92 26.18 -9.37
N ALA A 131 -2.64 24.87 -9.27
CA ALA A 131 -3.66 23.85 -9.02
C ALA A 131 -4.32 23.98 -7.63
N LEU A 132 -3.71 24.75 -6.71
CA LEU A 132 -4.26 25.06 -5.39
C LEU A 132 -4.79 26.49 -5.34
N ARG A 133 -5.94 26.69 -4.70
CA ARG A 133 -6.48 28.01 -4.36
C ARG A 133 -6.96 27.95 -2.91
N GLU A 134 -6.14 28.49 -1.99
CA GLU A 134 -6.32 28.29 -0.55
C GLU A 134 -6.38 26.79 -0.18
N PHE A 135 -7.56 26.27 0.15
CA PHE A 135 -7.81 24.84 0.42
C PHE A 135 -8.59 24.12 -0.69
N ASP A 136 -8.99 24.84 -1.74
CA ASP A 136 -9.63 24.29 -2.93
C ASP A 136 -8.60 23.85 -3.98
N VAL A 137 -9.07 22.97 -4.87
CA VAL A 137 -8.28 22.37 -5.94
C VAL A 137 -8.92 22.66 -7.29
N ASP A 138 -8.11 23.14 -8.23
CA ASP A 138 -8.53 23.38 -9.60
C ASP A 138 -8.52 22.05 -10.40
N ASN A 139 -9.72 21.56 -10.74
CA ASN A 139 -9.91 20.30 -11.44
C ASN A 139 -9.29 20.29 -12.85
N ALA A 140 -9.20 21.43 -13.54
CA ALA A 140 -8.63 21.49 -14.89
C ALA A 140 -7.10 21.36 -14.80
N LYS A 141 -6.49 22.11 -13.88
CA LYS A 141 -5.06 22.00 -13.55
C LYS A 141 -4.67 20.58 -13.13
N VAL A 142 -5.46 19.93 -12.26
CA VAL A 142 -5.22 18.53 -11.87
C VAL A 142 -5.31 17.57 -13.06
N ALA A 143 -6.26 17.76 -13.99
CA ALA A 143 -6.33 16.95 -15.19
C ALA A 143 -5.10 17.12 -16.10
N GLU A 144 -4.59 18.35 -16.27
CA GLU A 144 -3.33 18.60 -16.97
C GLU A 144 -2.13 17.92 -16.30
N MET A 145 -2.04 17.99 -14.96
CA MET A 145 -0.98 17.33 -14.19
C MET A 145 -1.01 15.80 -14.35
N VAL A 146 -2.19 15.18 -14.33
CA VAL A 146 -2.36 13.74 -14.58
C VAL A 146 -1.96 13.39 -16.02
N ALA A 147 -2.37 14.17 -17.01
CA ALA A 147 -2.03 13.93 -18.42
C ALA A 147 -0.52 14.08 -18.71
N GLU A 148 0.15 15.06 -18.08
CA GLU A 148 1.61 15.23 -18.14
C GLU A 148 2.33 14.07 -17.45
N GLY A 149 1.95 13.75 -16.21
CA GLY A 149 2.55 12.68 -15.41
C GLY A 149 2.48 11.32 -16.11
N MET A 150 1.32 10.99 -16.69
CA MET A 150 1.11 9.77 -17.45
C MET A 150 1.99 9.70 -18.70
N ARG A 151 1.97 10.72 -19.57
CA ARG A 151 2.82 10.75 -20.78
C ARG A 151 4.29 10.60 -20.44
N ARG A 152 4.73 11.25 -19.37
CA ARG A 152 6.13 11.29 -18.95
C ARG A 152 6.57 9.98 -18.32
N LEU A 153 5.75 9.36 -17.47
CA LEU A 153 6.03 8.06 -16.86
C LEU A 153 6.18 6.98 -17.93
N THR A 154 5.23 6.90 -18.87
CA THR A 154 5.17 5.84 -19.88
C THR A 154 5.98 6.13 -21.15
N GLY A 155 6.50 7.35 -21.32
CA GLY A 155 7.17 7.80 -22.54
C GLY A 155 6.26 7.85 -23.78
N ARG A 156 4.94 7.94 -23.61
CA ARG A 156 3.96 7.87 -24.72
C ARG A 156 3.54 9.28 -25.18
N PRO A 157 3.27 9.48 -26.49
CA PRO A 157 3.03 10.81 -27.04
C PRO A 157 1.68 11.43 -26.63
N SER A 158 0.69 10.61 -26.27
CA SER A 158 -0.65 11.06 -25.86
C SER A 158 -1.10 10.39 -24.56
N ALA A 159 -2.04 11.03 -23.85
CA ALA A 159 -2.59 10.49 -22.59
C ALA A 159 -3.29 9.13 -22.81
N ALA A 160 -4.10 9.00 -23.86
CA ALA A 160 -4.74 7.72 -24.20
C ALA A 160 -3.72 6.60 -24.48
N ALA A 161 -2.63 6.90 -25.20
CA ALA A 161 -1.56 5.92 -25.43
C ALA A 161 -0.77 5.58 -24.14
N ALA A 162 -0.67 6.51 -23.19
CA ALA A 162 -0.09 6.24 -21.87
C ALA A 162 -0.96 5.26 -21.07
N TRP A 163 -2.27 5.51 -20.96
CA TRP A 163 -3.21 4.59 -20.30
C TRP A 163 -3.21 3.20 -20.95
N LEU A 164 -3.30 3.14 -22.28
CA LEU A 164 -3.28 1.88 -23.06
C LEU A 164 -1.95 1.11 -23.00
N SER A 165 -0.89 1.69 -22.38
CA SER A 165 0.35 0.96 -22.10
C SER A 165 0.35 0.23 -20.75
N LEU A 166 -0.60 0.54 -19.85
CA LEU A 166 -0.73 -0.06 -18.52
C LEU A 166 -2.01 -0.91 -18.34
N VAL A 167 -3.05 -0.61 -19.13
CA VAL A 167 -4.35 -1.30 -19.13
C VAL A 167 -4.88 -1.47 -20.56
N THR A 168 -5.86 -2.33 -20.76
CA THR A 168 -6.56 -2.55 -22.03
C THR A 168 -8.07 -2.36 -21.86
N PRO A 169 -8.85 -2.15 -22.94
CA PRO A 169 -10.32 -2.16 -22.87
C PRO A 169 -10.92 -3.50 -22.40
N ALA A 170 -10.13 -4.58 -22.45
CA ALA A 170 -10.50 -5.89 -21.94
C ALA A 170 -10.32 -6.03 -20.41
N ASP A 171 -9.61 -5.11 -19.75
CA ASP A 171 -9.38 -5.12 -18.31
C ASP A 171 -10.59 -4.57 -17.52
N THR A 172 -10.77 -5.08 -16.31
CA THR A 172 -11.58 -4.46 -15.26
C THR A 172 -10.62 -3.73 -14.32
N VAL A 173 -10.67 -2.40 -14.32
CA VAL A 173 -9.71 -1.53 -13.64
C VAL A 173 -10.27 -1.03 -12.31
N GLY A 174 -9.64 -1.49 -11.22
CA GLY A 174 -9.93 -1.06 -9.87
C GLY A 174 -9.11 0.17 -9.46
N ILE A 175 -9.72 1.33 -9.37
CA ILE A 175 -9.09 2.53 -8.81
C ILE A 175 -9.19 2.46 -7.27
N LYS A 176 -8.09 2.05 -6.62
CA LYS A 176 -8.00 2.00 -5.16
C LYS A 176 -7.80 3.40 -4.61
N VAL A 177 -8.70 3.84 -3.73
CA VAL A 177 -8.61 5.11 -3.01
C VAL A 177 -8.42 4.88 -1.50
N ASN A 178 -8.17 5.96 -0.76
CA ASN A 178 -8.22 5.98 0.70
C ASN A 178 -9.35 6.91 1.15
N SER A 179 -10.51 6.31 1.47
CA SER A 179 -11.75 7.01 1.82
C SER A 179 -11.95 7.21 3.32
N VAL A 180 -11.23 6.46 4.17
CA VAL A 180 -11.37 6.47 5.63
C VAL A 180 -11.12 7.85 6.27
N PRO A 181 -10.15 8.68 5.83
CA PRO A 181 -9.98 10.05 6.34
C PRO A 181 -11.05 11.04 5.87
N GLY A 182 -12.08 10.56 5.15
CA GLY A 182 -13.24 11.35 4.73
C GLY A 182 -13.00 12.24 3.50
N PRO A 183 -13.97 13.12 3.16
CA PRO A 183 -13.97 13.86 1.90
C PRO A 183 -12.89 14.94 1.75
N ILE A 184 -12.17 15.28 2.84
CA ILE A 184 -11.16 16.36 2.88
C ILE A 184 -9.74 15.77 3.04
N GLY A 185 -9.54 14.85 4.00
CA GLY A 185 -8.23 14.25 4.27
C GLY A 185 -7.91 13.00 3.45
N GLY A 186 -8.91 12.39 2.81
CA GLY A 186 -8.75 11.20 1.97
C GLY A 186 -8.18 11.52 0.59
N THR A 187 -8.15 10.53 -0.29
CA THR A 187 -7.80 10.75 -1.72
C THR A 187 -8.72 11.79 -2.34
N ARG A 188 -8.18 12.81 -3.02
CA ARG A 188 -9.01 13.86 -3.61
C ARG A 188 -9.77 13.37 -4.82
N LYS A 189 -11.07 13.65 -4.82
CA LYS A 189 -11.98 13.39 -5.95
C LYS A 189 -11.50 14.02 -7.25
N ALA A 190 -10.81 15.17 -7.22
CA ALA A 190 -10.22 15.80 -8.40
C ALA A 190 -9.24 14.88 -9.15
N VAL A 191 -8.34 14.20 -8.41
CA VAL A 191 -7.34 13.29 -8.99
C VAL A 191 -8.01 12.04 -9.53
N VAL A 192 -8.98 11.48 -8.79
CA VAL A 192 -9.77 10.30 -9.23
C VAL A 192 -10.60 10.63 -10.46
N ASP A 193 -11.23 11.81 -10.53
CA ASP A 193 -12.03 12.27 -11.67
C ASP A 193 -11.18 12.43 -12.93
N ALA A 194 -9.96 12.96 -12.80
CA ALA A 194 -8.99 13.04 -13.89
C ALA A 194 -8.53 11.65 -14.39
N VAL A 195 -8.27 10.71 -13.49
CA VAL A 195 -7.92 9.32 -13.86
C VAL A 195 -9.08 8.61 -14.55
N VAL A 196 -10.31 8.73 -14.02
CA VAL A 196 -11.51 8.16 -14.65
C VAL A 196 -11.70 8.71 -16.07
N ARG A 197 -11.61 10.03 -16.28
CA ARG A 197 -11.69 10.63 -17.62
C ARG A 197 -10.61 10.08 -18.56
N GLY A 198 -9.37 9.98 -18.09
CA GLY A 198 -8.27 9.43 -18.87
C GLY A 198 -8.49 7.98 -19.35
N LEU A 199 -9.07 7.13 -18.49
CA LEU A 199 -9.45 5.76 -18.85
C LEU A 199 -10.62 5.72 -19.85
N LEU A 200 -11.62 6.59 -19.70
CA LEU A 200 -12.75 6.70 -20.62
C LEU A 200 -12.32 7.24 -22.01
N GLU A 201 -11.40 8.21 -22.05
CA GLU A 201 -10.75 8.70 -23.27
C GLU A 201 -9.93 7.59 -23.95
N ALA A 202 -9.28 6.73 -23.17
CA ALA A 202 -8.63 5.51 -23.62
C ALA A 202 -9.61 4.37 -24.03
N ARG A 203 -10.92 4.65 -24.08
CA ARG A 203 -12.00 3.73 -24.50
C ARG A 203 -12.21 2.51 -23.59
N LEU A 204 -11.89 2.61 -22.31
CA LEU A 204 -12.35 1.61 -21.34
C LEU A 204 -13.87 1.77 -21.11
N PRO A 205 -14.65 0.68 -21.10
CA PRO A 205 -16.08 0.74 -20.76
C PRO A 205 -16.31 1.24 -19.31
N PRO A 206 -17.28 2.13 -19.05
CA PRO A 206 -17.52 2.67 -17.70
C PRO A 206 -17.82 1.61 -16.65
N ASP A 207 -18.54 0.55 -17.02
CA ASP A 207 -18.89 -0.61 -16.18
C ASP A 207 -17.67 -1.45 -15.77
N ARG A 208 -16.54 -1.28 -16.45
CA ARG A 208 -15.26 -1.92 -16.13
C ARG A 208 -14.32 -1.03 -15.32
N ILE A 209 -14.73 0.19 -14.99
CA ILE A 209 -14.00 1.08 -14.08
C ILE A 209 -14.68 1.03 -12.72
N ILE A 210 -13.96 0.61 -11.69
CA ILE A 210 -14.48 0.44 -10.33
C ILE A 210 -13.64 1.26 -9.36
N ILE A 211 -14.23 2.27 -8.72
CA ILE A 211 -13.56 2.97 -7.62
C ILE A 211 -13.84 2.20 -6.34
N TRP A 212 -12.80 1.81 -5.61
CA TRP A 212 -12.92 0.88 -4.50
C TRP A 212 -12.03 1.19 -3.30
N ASP A 213 -12.45 0.69 -2.13
CA ASP A 213 -11.75 0.75 -0.85
C ASP A 213 -12.33 -0.35 0.09
N GLN A 214 -11.93 -0.40 1.36
CA GLN A 214 -12.35 -1.46 2.30
C GLN A 214 -13.89 -1.57 2.46
N SER A 215 -14.63 -0.46 2.36
CA SER A 215 -16.10 -0.47 2.46
C SER A 215 -16.77 0.59 1.59
N LEU A 216 -17.89 0.19 0.99
CA LEU A 216 -18.77 1.05 0.20
C LEU A 216 -19.32 2.20 1.03
N ALA A 217 -19.66 1.97 2.31
CA ALA A 217 -20.13 3.02 3.21
C ALA A 217 -19.11 4.16 3.39
N SER A 218 -17.81 3.84 3.47
CA SER A 218 -16.73 4.84 3.56
C SER A 218 -16.55 5.61 2.25
N LEU A 219 -16.65 4.95 1.09
CA LEU A 219 -16.65 5.61 -0.22
C LEU A 219 -17.81 6.60 -0.36
N ARG A 220 -19.02 6.21 0.09
CA ARG A 220 -20.20 7.08 0.11
C ARG A 220 -19.99 8.29 1.01
N ALA A 221 -19.48 8.09 2.23
CA ALA A 221 -19.19 9.15 3.19
C ALA A 221 -18.10 10.14 2.68
N ALA A 222 -17.11 9.65 1.92
CA ALA A 222 -16.13 10.50 1.23
C ALA A 222 -16.71 11.23 -0.01
N GLY A 223 -17.96 10.93 -0.39
CA GLY A 223 -18.69 11.60 -1.47
C GLY A 223 -18.36 11.08 -2.87
N TYR A 224 -17.95 9.82 -3.01
CA TYR A 224 -17.65 9.22 -4.32
C TYR A 224 -18.90 8.89 -5.16
N ASP A 225 -20.10 8.75 -4.57
CA ASP A 225 -21.34 8.43 -5.32
C ASP A 225 -21.61 9.45 -6.44
N GLY A 226 -21.37 10.74 -6.18
CA GLY A 226 -21.58 11.80 -7.16
C GLY A 226 -20.61 11.71 -8.34
N LEU A 227 -19.35 11.37 -8.07
CA LEU A 227 -18.33 11.18 -9.11
C LEU A 227 -18.65 9.93 -9.95
N ALA A 228 -18.98 8.82 -9.30
CA ALA A 228 -19.34 7.56 -9.96
C ALA A 228 -20.54 7.74 -10.90
N LYS A 229 -21.63 8.36 -10.41
CA LYS A 229 -22.84 8.65 -11.19
C LYS A 229 -22.57 9.55 -12.40
N ARG A 230 -21.72 10.57 -12.29
CA ARG A 230 -21.39 11.48 -13.41
C ARG A 230 -20.74 10.76 -14.59
N HIS A 231 -19.92 9.74 -14.32
CA HIS A 231 -19.13 9.03 -15.33
C HIS A 231 -19.70 7.66 -15.70
N GLY A 232 -20.80 7.21 -15.06
CA GLY A 232 -21.36 5.87 -15.25
C GLY A 232 -20.48 4.74 -14.72
N VAL A 233 -19.52 5.03 -13.85
CA VAL A 233 -18.56 4.05 -13.30
C VAL A 233 -19.06 3.46 -11.98
N ARG A 234 -18.49 2.32 -11.57
CA ARG A 234 -18.94 1.56 -10.39
C ARG A 234 -18.24 2.01 -9.10
N LEU A 235 -18.93 1.83 -7.97
CA LEU A 235 -18.33 1.80 -6.63
C LEU A 235 -18.39 0.39 -6.07
N ALA A 236 -17.32 -0.06 -5.42
CA ALA A 236 -17.30 -1.34 -4.70
C ALA A 236 -16.55 -1.21 -3.37
N GLY A 237 -17.06 -1.87 -2.33
CA GLY A 237 -16.36 -2.06 -1.06
C GLY A 237 -15.90 -3.49 -0.94
N SER A 238 -14.66 -3.75 -0.54
CA SER A 238 -14.16 -5.13 -0.40
C SER A 238 -14.97 -5.96 0.61
N ARG A 239 -15.37 -5.34 1.73
CA ARG A 239 -16.29 -5.93 2.72
C ARG A 239 -17.67 -6.24 2.15
N ASP A 240 -18.16 -5.36 1.28
CA ASP A 240 -19.49 -5.42 0.68
C ASP A 240 -19.55 -6.48 -0.45
N ALA A 241 -18.43 -6.74 -1.13
CA ALA A 241 -18.25 -7.86 -2.07
C ALA A 241 -18.02 -9.21 -1.36
N GLY A 242 -17.61 -9.18 -0.09
CA GLY A 242 -17.28 -10.36 0.71
C GLY A 242 -15.89 -10.94 0.43
N TRP A 243 -15.62 -12.07 1.08
CA TRP A 243 -14.26 -12.60 1.26
C TRP A 243 -14.11 -13.99 0.67
N ASP A 244 -12.98 -14.25 0.02
CA ASP A 244 -12.66 -15.49 -0.64
C ASP A 244 -12.04 -16.49 0.35
N GLU A 245 -12.74 -17.60 0.59
CA GLU A 245 -12.31 -18.68 1.48
C GLU A 245 -11.16 -19.51 0.91
N SER A 246 -10.89 -19.40 -0.40
CA SER A 246 -9.78 -20.11 -1.06
C SER A 246 -8.44 -19.37 -0.99
N VAL A 247 -8.46 -18.03 -0.95
CA VAL A 247 -7.25 -17.19 -0.94
C VAL A 247 -7.01 -16.61 0.46
N VAL A 248 -6.23 -17.34 1.25
CA VAL A 248 -6.05 -17.12 2.69
C VAL A 248 -4.60 -16.80 3.05
N TYR A 249 -4.40 -15.74 3.82
CA TYR A 249 -3.18 -15.46 4.55
C TYR A 249 -3.34 -15.83 6.04
N GLU A 250 -2.65 -16.88 6.48
CA GLU A 250 -2.59 -17.31 7.89
C GLU A 250 -1.26 -16.90 8.52
N SER A 251 -1.30 -16.39 9.76
CA SER A 251 -0.11 -16.06 10.53
C SER A 251 -0.33 -16.35 12.02
N PRO A 252 0.73 -16.53 12.85
CA PRO A 252 0.58 -16.89 14.26
C PRO A 252 -0.12 -15.81 15.11
N ILE A 253 -0.27 -14.58 14.59
CA ILE A 253 -0.89 -13.46 15.28
C ILE A 253 -2.42 -13.61 15.26
N VAL A 254 -3.02 -13.90 16.40
CA VAL A 254 -4.48 -13.96 16.55
C VAL A 254 -5.07 -12.55 16.51
N GLY A 255 -6.08 -12.33 15.66
CA GLY A 255 -6.88 -11.11 15.63
C GLY A 255 -8.29 -11.35 16.16
N THR A 256 -8.84 -10.37 16.87
CA THR A 256 -10.27 -10.33 17.20
C THR A 256 -11.05 -9.90 15.96
N LEU A 257 -11.96 -10.75 15.48
CA LEU A 257 -12.80 -10.43 14.32
C LEU A 257 -13.84 -9.37 14.72
N VAL A 258 -14.18 -8.48 13.79
CA VAL A 258 -15.28 -7.50 13.97
C VAL A 258 -16.34 -7.63 12.89
N ALA A 259 -17.46 -6.94 13.05
CA ALA A 259 -18.56 -6.96 12.09
C ALA A 259 -18.09 -6.64 10.66
N GLY A 260 -18.21 -7.64 9.77
CA GLY A 260 -17.76 -7.58 8.39
C GLY A 260 -16.44 -8.30 8.09
N ASP A 261 -15.75 -8.85 9.10
CA ASP A 261 -14.73 -9.89 8.88
C ASP A 261 -15.40 -11.27 8.72
N LEU A 262 -14.77 -12.18 8.00
CA LEU A 262 -15.29 -13.52 7.74
C LEU A 262 -15.29 -14.37 9.01
N GLY A 263 -16.40 -15.07 9.26
CA GLY A 263 -16.58 -15.88 10.47
C GLY A 263 -16.98 -15.09 11.72
N PHE A 264 -17.14 -13.76 11.64
CA PHE A 264 -17.66 -12.97 12.75
C PHE A 264 -19.13 -13.30 13.06
N LYS A 265 -19.43 -13.58 14.34
CA LYS A 265 -20.76 -13.85 14.87
C LYS A 265 -21.07 -13.00 16.09
N ARG A 266 -22.23 -12.36 16.11
CA ARG A 266 -22.62 -11.44 17.19
C ARG A 266 -22.91 -12.20 18.49
N GLY A 267 -22.19 -11.86 19.56
CA GLY A 267 -22.40 -12.43 20.90
C GLY A 267 -21.51 -13.61 21.26
N GLU A 268 -20.66 -14.06 20.33
CA GLU A 268 -19.66 -15.11 20.55
C GLU A 268 -18.25 -14.50 20.77
N GLU A 269 -17.31 -15.30 21.29
CA GLU A 269 -15.89 -14.97 21.23
C GLU A 269 -15.38 -15.17 19.80
N ASN A 270 -14.91 -14.10 19.16
CA ASN A 270 -14.52 -14.14 17.76
C ASN A 270 -13.03 -13.87 17.60
N ALA A 271 -12.25 -14.92 17.37
CA ALA A 271 -10.80 -14.85 17.18
C ALA A 271 -10.37 -15.67 15.96
N SER A 272 -9.44 -15.15 15.16
CA SER A 272 -8.89 -15.86 14.01
C SER A 272 -7.45 -15.46 13.69
N ARG A 273 -6.68 -16.45 13.22
CA ARG A 273 -5.33 -16.31 12.65
C ARG A 273 -5.33 -16.07 11.13
N LYS A 274 -6.50 -16.15 10.50
CA LYS A 274 -6.69 -16.09 9.05
C LYS A 274 -7.17 -14.70 8.63
N SER A 275 -6.70 -14.28 7.47
CA SER A 275 -7.19 -13.16 6.69
C SER A 275 -7.46 -13.65 5.28
N HIS A 276 -8.52 -13.17 4.66
CA HIS A 276 -9.09 -13.65 3.41
C HIS A 276 -9.11 -12.51 2.39
N LEU A 277 -8.73 -12.80 1.14
CA LEU A 277 -8.73 -11.79 0.09
C LEU A 277 -10.16 -11.44 -0.34
N SER A 278 -10.42 -10.19 -0.70
CA SER A 278 -11.75 -9.78 -1.16
C SER A 278 -12.12 -10.45 -2.48
N ARG A 279 -13.38 -10.91 -2.59
CA ARG A 279 -13.97 -11.43 -3.83
C ARG A 279 -13.98 -10.40 -4.97
N LEU A 280 -13.86 -9.11 -4.66
CA LEU A 280 -13.64 -8.07 -5.67
C LEU A 280 -12.30 -8.28 -6.43
N LEU A 281 -11.25 -8.74 -5.74
CA LEU A 281 -9.90 -8.89 -6.30
C LEU A 281 -9.64 -10.28 -6.89
N THR A 282 -10.25 -11.32 -6.34
CA THR A 282 -10.23 -12.67 -6.93
C THR A 282 -11.25 -12.80 -8.06
N GLY A 283 -12.44 -12.23 -7.95
CA GLY A 283 -13.51 -12.38 -8.95
C GLY A 283 -13.48 -11.38 -10.11
N GLU A 284 -13.25 -10.07 -9.85
CA GLU A 284 -13.55 -9.03 -10.84
C GLU A 284 -12.33 -8.25 -11.36
N LEU A 285 -11.44 -7.79 -10.47
CA LEU A 285 -10.39 -6.83 -10.83
C LEU A 285 -9.23 -7.49 -11.57
N THR A 286 -8.98 -7.11 -12.82
CA THR A 286 -7.81 -7.56 -13.57
C THR A 286 -6.60 -6.66 -13.33
N ARG A 287 -6.83 -5.34 -13.16
CA ARG A 287 -5.80 -4.30 -12.92
C ARG A 287 -6.20 -3.39 -11.76
N ILE A 288 -5.21 -2.86 -11.06
CA ILE A 288 -5.36 -1.91 -9.95
C ILE A 288 -4.51 -0.67 -10.22
N ILE A 289 -5.14 0.50 -10.07
CA ILE A 289 -4.48 1.81 -10.02
C ILE A 289 -4.66 2.32 -8.59
N SER A 290 -3.57 2.52 -7.86
CA SER A 290 -3.61 2.97 -6.47
C SER A 290 -3.41 4.48 -6.37
N ILE A 291 -4.35 5.20 -5.77
CA ILE A 291 -4.32 6.66 -5.59
C ILE A 291 -4.41 6.98 -4.10
N CYS A 292 -3.28 7.27 -3.48
CA CYS A 292 -3.17 7.51 -2.03
C CYS A 292 -2.88 8.99 -1.74
N PRO A 293 -3.52 9.60 -0.73
CA PRO A 293 -3.19 10.96 -0.31
C PRO A 293 -1.86 10.94 0.46
N LEU A 294 -1.07 12.00 0.34
CA LEU A 294 0.18 12.14 1.07
C LEU A 294 -0.10 12.48 2.56
N ILE A 295 -0.43 11.46 3.35
CA ILE A 295 -0.66 11.57 4.79
C ILE A 295 0.20 10.57 5.56
N ASN A 296 0.62 10.93 6.77
CA ASN A 296 1.44 10.03 7.58
C ASN A 296 0.71 8.73 7.99
N HIS A 297 1.46 7.68 8.27
CA HIS A 297 0.98 6.49 8.98
C HIS A 297 1.85 6.24 10.20
N ASN A 298 1.25 6.05 11.37
CA ASN A 298 2.00 6.03 12.64
C ASN A 298 2.92 4.81 12.79
N GLN A 299 2.72 3.75 12.00
CA GLN A 299 3.55 2.53 11.99
C GLN A 299 4.30 2.29 10.67
N ALA A 300 3.77 2.81 9.55
CA ALA A 300 4.32 2.60 8.21
C ALA A 300 5.01 3.86 7.63
N GLY A 301 5.09 4.95 8.40
CA GLY A 301 5.61 6.24 7.92
C GLY A 301 4.60 7.02 7.09
N VAL A 302 4.06 6.42 6.02
CA VAL A 302 3.05 6.99 5.10
C VAL A 302 1.83 6.08 5.00
N SER A 303 0.63 6.65 4.84
CA SER A 303 -0.59 5.88 4.48
C SER A 303 -0.63 5.63 2.98
N GLY A 304 0.43 4.97 2.50
CA GLY A 304 0.82 4.86 1.10
C GLY A 304 0.20 3.69 0.36
N HIS A 305 0.77 3.38 -0.80
CA HIS A 305 0.29 2.38 -1.73
C HIS A 305 0.42 0.95 -1.18
N VAL A 306 1.53 0.63 -0.52
CA VAL A 306 1.83 -0.71 0.00
C VAL A 306 0.84 -1.11 1.11
N VAL A 307 0.74 -0.28 2.17
CA VAL A 307 -0.18 -0.54 3.29
C VAL A 307 -1.65 -0.32 2.90
N GLY A 308 -1.93 0.70 2.08
CA GLY A 308 -3.28 1.08 1.66
C GLY A 308 -3.95 0.06 0.73
N LEU A 309 -3.17 -0.72 -0.03
CA LEU A 309 -3.67 -1.85 -0.81
C LEU A 309 -4.07 -3.02 0.11
N VAL A 310 -3.18 -3.44 1.02
CA VAL A 310 -3.46 -4.55 1.97
C VAL A 310 -4.66 -4.24 2.86
N ASP A 311 -4.70 -3.04 3.46
CA ASP A 311 -5.80 -2.58 4.32
C ASP A 311 -7.15 -2.56 3.59
N GLY A 312 -7.15 -2.30 2.28
CA GLY A 312 -8.35 -2.37 1.45
C GLY A 312 -8.75 -3.78 1.05
N SER A 313 -7.79 -4.68 0.85
CA SER A 313 -7.99 -5.96 0.17
C SER A 313 -8.37 -7.12 1.08
N MET A 314 -8.02 -7.05 2.37
CA MET A 314 -8.11 -8.19 3.31
C MET A 314 -9.03 -7.92 4.51
N ASP A 315 -9.75 -8.95 4.94
CA ASP A 315 -10.40 -8.99 6.25
C ASP A 315 -9.39 -9.26 7.39
N ASN A 316 -9.80 -9.00 8.63
CA ASN A 316 -8.99 -9.24 9.84
C ASN A 316 -7.57 -8.59 9.80
N SER A 317 -7.35 -7.64 8.88
CA SER A 317 -6.07 -6.94 8.64
C SER A 317 -5.68 -5.99 9.78
N ARG A 318 -6.68 -5.60 10.58
CA ARG A 318 -6.52 -4.81 11.82
C ARG A 318 -5.44 -5.36 12.76
N ARG A 319 -5.30 -6.68 12.86
CA ARG A 319 -4.32 -7.34 13.75
C ARG A 319 -2.86 -7.03 13.42
N PHE A 320 -2.55 -6.75 12.16
CA PHE A 320 -1.18 -6.40 11.75
C PHE A 320 -0.79 -4.99 12.19
N ARG A 321 -1.78 -4.10 12.38
CA ARG A 321 -1.59 -2.72 12.86
C ARG A 321 -1.55 -2.61 14.40
N LEU A 322 -1.35 -3.72 15.10
CA LEU A 322 -1.08 -3.71 16.55
C LEU A 322 0.39 -3.34 16.84
N ASP A 323 1.32 -3.80 16.01
CA ASP A 323 2.75 -3.54 16.17
C ASP A 323 3.46 -3.33 14.82
N SER A 324 4.50 -2.49 14.81
CA SER A 324 5.25 -2.14 13.60
C SER A 324 6.08 -3.30 13.04
N SER A 325 6.60 -4.19 13.90
CA SER A 325 7.34 -5.37 13.45
C SER A 325 6.40 -6.37 12.75
N ILE A 326 5.21 -6.61 13.31
CA ILE A 326 4.18 -7.45 12.67
C ILE A 326 3.76 -6.86 11.32
N LEU A 327 3.46 -5.56 11.28
CA LEU A 327 3.09 -4.85 10.05
C LEU A 327 4.16 -4.98 8.96
N SER A 328 5.44 -4.83 9.35
CA SER A 328 6.56 -4.87 8.40
C SER A 328 6.81 -6.24 7.77
N VAL A 329 6.27 -7.32 8.33
CA VAL A 329 6.36 -8.69 7.77
C VAL A 329 5.07 -9.05 7.04
N ALA A 330 3.91 -8.85 7.65
CA ALA A 330 2.64 -9.29 7.09
C ALA A 330 2.22 -8.53 5.82
N VAL A 331 2.48 -7.21 5.74
CA VAL A 331 2.06 -6.41 4.58
C VAL A 331 2.80 -6.83 3.29
N PRO A 332 4.14 -7.01 3.28
CA PRO A 332 4.84 -7.57 2.12
C PRO A 332 4.37 -8.98 1.77
N GLU A 333 4.25 -9.89 2.75
CA GLU A 333 3.80 -11.27 2.51
C GLU A 333 2.40 -11.32 1.87
N ILE A 334 1.47 -10.45 2.28
CA ILE A 334 0.13 -10.37 1.68
C ILE A 334 0.17 -9.84 0.24
N LEU A 335 1.06 -8.90 -0.09
CA LEU A 335 1.22 -8.47 -1.49
C LEU A 335 1.84 -9.57 -2.37
N ALA A 336 2.66 -10.43 -1.78
CA ALA A 336 3.19 -11.65 -2.40
C ALA A 336 2.26 -12.88 -2.22
N LEU A 337 1.01 -12.71 -1.76
CA LEU A 337 0.04 -13.79 -1.67
C LEU A 337 -0.39 -14.21 -3.08
N GLU A 338 -0.23 -15.50 -3.40
CA GLU A 338 -0.66 -16.07 -4.67
C GLU A 338 -2.17 -16.37 -4.66
N ASP A 339 -2.86 -15.87 -5.66
CA ASP A 339 -4.17 -16.38 -6.06
C ASP A 339 -3.92 -17.59 -6.98
N ALA A 340 -4.05 -18.80 -6.42
CA ALA A 340 -3.68 -20.04 -7.12
C ALA A 340 -4.62 -20.39 -8.29
N GLU A 341 -5.88 -19.93 -8.26
CA GLU A 341 -6.82 -20.11 -9.37
C GLU A 341 -6.42 -19.22 -10.56
N GLN A 342 -6.06 -17.96 -10.27
CA GLN A 342 -5.67 -16.99 -11.30
C GLN A 342 -4.17 -16.99 -11.62
N ARG A 343 -3.38 -17.76 -10.86
CA ARG A 343 -1.92 -17.97 -11.00
C ARG A 343 -1.14 -16.64 -11.05
N ARG A 344 -1.50 -15.74 -10.13
CA ARG A 344 -0.94 -14.37 -10.03
C ARG A 344 -0.94 -13.87 -8.59
N TYR A 345 0.04 -13.06 -8.24
CA TYR A 345 0.13 -12.44 -6.92
C TYR A 345 -0.88 -11.27 -6.78
N LEU A 346 -1.15 -10.86 -5.54
CA LEU A 346 -1.88 -9.62 -5.27
C LEU A 346 -1.15 -8.40 -5.86
N GLY A 347 0.18 -8.34 -5.71
CA GLY A 347 1.05 -7.29 -6.25
C GLY A 347 0.99 -7.15 -7.77
N ASP A 348 0.90 -8.25 -8.53
CA ASP A 348 0.90 -8.25 -10.00
C ASP A 348 -0.26 -7.45 -10.62
N ARG A 349 -1.35 -7.28 -9.86
CA ARG A 349 -2.51 -6.48 -10.27
C ARG A 349 -2.20 -4.98 -10.28
N LEU A 350 -1.23 -4.51 -9.49
CA LEU A 350 -0.93 -3.10 -9.25
C LEU A 350 -0.05 -2.51 -10.35
N VAL A 351 -0.67 -1.88 -11.35
CA VAL A 351 0.04 -1.38 -12.55
C VAL A 351 0.42 0.10 -12.50
N LEU A 352 -0.15 0.87 -11.57
CA LEU A 352 0.14 2.29 -11.42
C LEU A 352 -0.13 2.77 -9.99
N ASN A 353 0.77 3.61 -9.49
CA ASN A 353 0.68 4.27 -8.19
C ASN A 353 0.74 5.79 -8.40
N ILE A 354 -0.21 6.51 -7.82
CA ILE A 354 -0.33 7.97 -7.88
C ILE A 354 -0.45 8.51 -6.45
N THR A 355 0.58 9.18 -5.95
CA THR A 355 0.47 9.92 -4.69
C THR A 355 -0.16 11.29 -4.95
N ASP A 356 -1.35 11.50 -4.40
CA ASP A 356 -2.01 12.79 -4.29
C ASP A 356 -1.32 13.62 -3.20
N ALA A 357 -0.29 14.35 -3.63
CA ALA A 357 0.52 15.24 -2.82
C ALA A 357 0.09 16.72 -2.99
N LEU A 358 -1.13 16.98 -3.46
CA LEU A 358 -1.65 18.35 -3.61
C LEU A 358 -1.60 19.08 -2.27
N PHE A 359 -2.02 18.39 -1.21
CA PHE A 359 -1.64 18.72 0.17
C PHE A 359 -1.03 17.50 0.85
N CYS A 360 -0.05 17.76 1.71
CA CYS A 360 0.71 16.81 2.52
C CYS A 360 0.36 16.98 3.99
N GLN A 361 -0.20 15.95 4.64
CA GLN A 361 -0.42 15.95 6.10
C GLN A 361 0.66 15.14 6.81
N TYR A 362 1.59 15.82 7.49
CA TYR A 362 2.74 15.18 8.11
C TYR A 362 2.48 14.65 9.53
N LEU A 363 1.37 15.01 10.17
CA LEU A 363 0.95 14.48 11.47
C LEU A 363 -0.59 14.45 11.57
N GLY A 364 -1.15 13.41 12.20
CA GLY A 364 -2.61 13.22 12.37
C GLY A 364 -3.16 11.87 11.89
N GLN A 365 -2.40 11.15 11.05
CA GLN A 365 -2.83 9.90 10.38
C GLN A 365 -4.16 10.11 9.63
N SER A 366 -5.24 9.45 10.02
CA SER A 366 -6.56 9.54 9.39
C SER A 366 -7.40 10.72 9.89
N LYS A 367 -6.96 11.44 10.93
CA LYS A 367 -7.61 12.69 11.36
C LYS A 367 -7.13 13.83 10.47
N CYS A 368 -8.05 14.58 9.87
CA CYS A 368 -7.73 15.78 9.10
C CYS A 368 -7.34 16.93 10.05
N LEU A 369 -6.05 17.26 10.13
CA LEU A 369 -5.47 18.28 11.00
C LEU A 369 -4.80 19.37 10.15
N LEU A 370 -5.53 20.47 9.95
CA LEU A 370 -5.14 21.54 9.03
C LEU A 370 -3.80 22.20 9.41
N HIS A 371 -3.52 22.35 10.70
CA HIS A 371 -2.26 22.89 11.23
C HIS A 371 -1.04 21.95 11.04
N TYR A 372 -1.27 20.71 10.62
CA TYR A 372 -0.22 19.76 10.22
C TYR A 372 -0.25 19.43 8.72
N THR A 373 -0.84 20.32 7.92
CA THR A 373 -1.02 20.17 6.48
C THR A 373 -0.28 21.27 5.72
N ALA A 374 0.43 20.90 4.65
CA ALA A 374 1.10 21.83 3.74
C ALA A 374 0.61 21.60 2.30
N GLY A 375 0.18 22.66 1.61
CA GLY A 375 -0.10 22.60 0.17
C GLY A 375 1.21 22.52 -0.62
N LEU A 376 1.45 21.41 -1.32
CA LEU A 376 2.64 21.26 -2.18
C LEU A 376 2.31 21.51 -3.66
N GLY A 377 1.06 21.25 -4.08
CA GLY A 377 0.64 21.36 -5.48
C GLY A 377 1.24 20.26 -6.36
N GLN A 378 1.49 19.07 -5.80
CA GLN A 378 2.21 17.98 -6.47
C GLN A 378 1.34 16.75 -6.73
N LEU A 379 1.57 16.08 -7.86
CA LEU A 379 1.16 14.69 -8.10
C LEU A 379 2.42 13.87 -8.44
N ARG A 380 2.52 12.67 -7.87
CA ARG A 380 3.70 11.81 -8.04
C ARG A 380 3.28 10.44 -8.57
N PHE A 381 3.93 9.98 -9.64
CA PHE A 381 3.53 8.80 -10.40
C PHE A 381 4.66 7.78 -10.47
N SER A 382 4.38 6.51 -10.23
CA SER A 382 5.32 5.41 -10.47
C SER A 382 4.61 4.07 -10.70
N THR A 383 5.29 3.13 -11.35
CA THR A 383 4.89 1.71 -11.36
C THR A 383 5.40 0.96 -10.13
N ASP A 384 6.40 1.50 -9.40
CA ASP A 384 6.95 0.91 -8.18
C ASP A 384 6.28 1.54 -6.93
N PRO A 385 5.50 0.76 -6.15
CA PRO A 385 4.82 1.28 -4.96
C PRO A 385 5.77 1.53 -3.79
N VAL A 386 6.85 0.74 -3.68
CA VAL A 386 7.82 0.81 -2.57
C VAL A 386 8.67 2.06 -2.71
N ALA A 387 9.18 2.34 -3.92
CA ALA A 387 9.97 3.52 -4.20
C ALA A 387 9.16 4.82 -3.99
N LEU A 388 7.89 4.81 -4.39
CA LEU A 388 6.99 5.96 -4.26
C LEU A 388 6.56 6.22 -2.81
N ASP A 389 6.31 5.16 -2.02
CA ASP A 389 6.04 5.29 -0.59
C ASP A 389 7.28 5.78 0.19
N VAL A 390 8.48 5.28 -0.11
CA VAL A 390 9.73 5.76 0.50
C VAL A 390 9.98 7.25 0.19
N PHE A 391 9.79 7.66 -1.07
CA PHE A 391 9.89 9.08 -1.47
C PHE A 391 8.82 9.96 -0.78
N SER A 392 7.66 9.39 -0.48
CA SER A 392 6.61 10.06 0.31
C SER A 392 6.98 10.17 1.80
N ILE A 393 7.68 9.18 2.38
CA ILE A 393 8.19 9.25 3.75
C ILE A 393 9.28 10.32 3.90
N GLU A 394 10.16 10.46 2.92
CA GLU A 394 11.16 11.54 2.87
C GLU A 394 10.52 12.93 2.87
N GLU A 395 9.44 13.12 2.11
CA GLU A 395 8.65 14.36 2.12
C GLU A 395 8.06 14.64 3.50
N LEU A 396 7.40 13.65 4.11
CA LEU A 396 6.82 13.79 5.44
C LEU A 396 7.89 14.12 6.51
N LYS A 397 9.07 13.50 6.42
CA LYS A 397 10.24 13.82 7.26
C LYS A 397 10.73 15.26 7.01
N ARG A 398 10.80 15.71 5.75
CA ARG A 398 11.20 17.09 5.39
C ARG A 398 10.24 18.14 5.94
N GLN A 399 8.92 17.92 5.85
CA GLN A 399 7.94 18.85 6.39
C GLN A 399 8.00 18.97 7.92
N ARG A 400 8.16 17.85 8.65
CA ARG A 400 8.36 17.87 10.11
C ARG A 400 9.61 18.64 10.51
N LYS A 401 10.73 18.40 9.82
CA LYS A 401 11.99 19.13 10.08
C LYS A 401 11.85 20.63 9.78
N ARG A 402 11.18 21.01 8.68
CA ARG A 402 10.95 22.41 8.30
C ARG A 402 10.10 23.20 9.31
N LEU A 403 9.23 22.51 10.02
CA LEU A 403 8.25 23.10 10.95
C LEU A 403 8.53 22.71 12.42
N GLU A 404 9.76 22.25 12.70
CA GLU A 404 10.29 21.94 14.04
C GLU A 404 9.37 21.02 14.88
N VAL A 405 8.71 20.08 14.21
CA VAL A 405 7.73 19.18 14.82
C VAL A 405 8.45 18.04 15.53
N ASP A 406 8.35 18.00 16.85
CA ASP A 406 8.85 16.89 17.66
C ASP A 406 7.97 15.62 17.50
N TYR A 407 8.14 14.97 16.35
CA TYR A 407 7.53 13.68 16.06
C TYR A 407 8.43 12.86 15.13
N SER A 408 9.04 11.81 15.69
CA SER A 408 9.75 10.78 14.95
C SER A 408 8.93 9.49 14.93
N PRO A 409 8.30 9.11 13.80
CA PRO A 409 7.66 7.81 13.69
C PRO A 409 8.71 6.68 13.73
N PRO A 410 8.34 5.44 14.08
CA PRO A 410 9.25 4.30 14.03
C PRO A 410 9.88 4.13 12.65
N ASP A 411 11.18 3.79 12.57
CA ASP A 411 11.80 3.39 11.30
C ASP A 411 11.29 1.99 10.93
N SER A 412 10.20 1.96 10.17
CA SER A 412 9.55 0.71 9.79
C SER A 412 10.44 -0.08 8.83
N ALA A 413 10.70 -1.35 9.17
CA ALA A 413 11.38 -2.28 8.27
C ALA A 413 10.55 -2.63 7.03
N LEU A 414 9.27 -2.22 6.97
CA LEU A 414 8.29 -2.56 5.94
C LEU A 414 8.86 -2.50 4.51
N TYR A 415 9.44 -1.36 4.12
CA TYR A 415 9.91 -1.16 2.75
C TYR A 415 11.19 -1.95 2.46
N LYS A 416 12.07 -2.11 3.45
CA LYS A 416 13.26 -2.96 3.36
C LYS A 416 12.84 -4.42 3.13
N ASN A 417 11.84 -4.90 3.88
CA ASN A 417 11.28 -6.25 3.73
C ASN A 417 10.58 -6.42 2.37
N ALA A 418 9.78 -5.45 1.93
CA ALA A 418 9.16 -5.45 0.60
C ALA A 418 10.20 -5.54 -0.53
N ALA A 419 11.32 -4.83 -0.41
CA ALA A 419 12.42 -4.91 -1.37
C ALA A 419 13.17 -6.24 -1.33
N LEU A 420 13.33 -6.88 -0.16
CA LEU A 420 13.92 -8.21 -0.03
C LEU A 420 13.11 -9.29 -0.77
N ILE A 421 11.78 -9.17 -0.81
CA ILE A 421 10.89 -10.05 -1.59
C ILE A 421 10.47 -9.45 -2.95
N GLN A 422 11.28 -8.53 -3.49
CA GLN A 422 11.19 -8.01 -4.86
C GLN A 422 9.89 -7.26 -5.24
N LEU A 423 9.12 -6.74 -4.28
CA LEU A 423 7.91 -5.93 -4.54
C LEU A 423 8.19 -4.49 -5.02
N GLY A 424 9.46 -4.07 -5.03
CA GLY A 424 9.91 -2.74 -5.43
C GLY A 424 11.24 -2.36 -4.79
N VAL A 425 11.72 -1.13 -5.00
CA VAL A 425 13.03 -0.66 -4.50
C VAL A 425 12.87 0.33 -3.35
N SER A 426 13.38 -0.03 -2.18
CA SER A 426 13.35 0.83 -0.99
C SER A 426 14.57 1.76 -0.84
N ASP A 427 15.60 1.59 -1.67
CA ASP A 427 16.84 2.37 -1.62
C ASP A 427 16.70 3.70 -2.40
N PRO A 428 16.79 4.86 -1.74
CA PRO A 428 16.70 6.17 -2.40
C PRO A 428 17.75 6.40 -3.50
N ALA A 429 18.93 5.78 -3.41
CA ALA A 429 20.00 5.94 -4.41
C ALA A 429 19.74 5.14 -5.70
N ARG A 430 18.78 4.21 -5.69
CA ARG A 430 18.48 3.29 -6.79
C ARG A 430 17.26 3.64 -7.62
N ARG A 431 16.59 4.77 -7.36
CA ARG A 431 15.45 5.28 -8.16
C ARG A 431 15.86 6.47 -9.05
N GLU A 432 15.09 6.72 -10.11
CA GLU A 432 15.13 7.95 -10.90
C GLU A 432 13.97 8.84 -10.47
N VAL A 433 14.20 10.15 -10.28
CA VAL A 433 13.14 11.14 -10.06
C VAL A 433 13.19 12.16 -11.20
N VAL A 434 12.06 12.34 -11.88
CA VAL A 434 11.87 13.32 -12.95
C VAL A 434 10.89 14.37 -12.47
N GLU A 435 11.39 15.58 -12.23
CA GLU A 435 10.60 16.70 -11.73
C GLU A 435 10.14 17.60 -12.88
N ILE A 436 8.88 18.02 -12.83
CA ILE A 436 8.22 18.81 -13.86
C ILE A 436 7.45 19.94 -13.17
N PHE A 437 7.93 21.16 -13.34
CA PHE A 437 7.32 22.37 -12.78
C PHE A 437 6.52 23.10 -13.87
N ARG A 438 5.31 23.54 -13.54
CA ARG A 438 4.37 24.27 -14.43
C ARG A 438 4.00 25.64 -13.86
#